data_AF-A0A3D1XRN7-F1
#
_entry.id   AF-A0A3D1XRN7-F1
#
_cell.length_a   1.000
_cell.length_b   1.000
_cell.length_c   1.000
_cell.angle_alpha   90.00
_cell.angle_beta   90.00
_cell.angle_gamma   90.00
#
_symmetry.space_group_name_H-M   'P 1'
#
loop_
_entity.id
_entity.type
_entity.pdbx_description
1 polymer ?
#
loop_
_entity_poly.entity_id
_entity_poly.type
_entity_poly.pdbx_seq_one_letter_code
_entity_poly.pdbx_strand_id
1 'polypeptide(L)'
;GFDYTVLQPYSDFDLQEINTFDMLVDVKKLLNFRLSLNHLAQHTLNAKKSADGLISLQWYKEGKIDKIIHYCKQDVEITRDLYLYGEQHGYVNYQSRSGKPLQLEVDWKTANFTS
;
A
#
# COMPACT_ATOMS: atom_id res chain seq x y z
N GLY A 1 -0.69 -12.90 3.32
CA GLY A 1 -0.07 -11.80 2.54
C GLY A 1 1.32 -12.19 2.09
N PHE A 2 2.02 -11.31 1.36
CA PHE A 2 3.44 -11.49 1.02
C PHE A 2 4.34 -11.19 2.22
N ASP A 3 4.09 -10.06 2.89
CA ASP A 3 5.00 -9.48 3.90
C ASP A 3 5.24 -10.43 5.08
N TYR A 4 4.19 -10.97 5.70
CA TYR A 4 4.35 -11.88 6.83
C TYR A 4 5.07 -13.17 6.45
N THR A 5 4.85 -13.72 5.25
CA THR A 5 5.59 -14.91 4.79
C THR A 5 7.08 -14.63 4.67
N VAL A 6 7.47 -13.44 4.19
CA VAL A 6 8.88 -13.03 4.07
C VAL A 6 9.49 -12.69 5.43
N LEU A 7 8.71 -12.07 6.32
CA LEU A 7 9.18 -11.59 7.62
C LEU A 7 9.15 -12.66 8.72
N GLN A 8 8.34 -13.71 8.59
CA GLN A 8 8.16 -14.73 9.63
C GLN A 8 9.48 -15.36 10.12
N PRO A 9 10.47 -15.68 9.27
CA PRO A 9 11.75 -16.23 9.74
C PRO A 9 12.57 -15.28 10.62
N TYR A 10 12.22 -13.99 10.66
CA TYR A 10 12.87 -12.95 11.45
C TYR A 10 12.05 -12.55 12.69
N SER A 11 10.99 -13.29 13.03
CA SER A 11 10.10 -13.05 14.16
C SER A 11 10.06 -14.25 15.11
N ASP A 12 10.00 -13.98 16.42
CA ASP A 12 9.88 -15.00 17.47
C ASP A 12 8.42 -15.39 17.77
N PHE A 13 7.44 -14.77 17.10
CA PHE A 13 6.01 -15.07 17.24
C PHE A 13 5.32 -15.14 15.87
N ASP A 14 4.15 -15.78 15.82
CA ASP A 14 3.37 -15.90 14.60
C ASP A 14 2.81 -14.54 14.18
N LEU A 15 3.31 -14.00 13.06
CA LEU A 15 2.87 -12.71 12.55
C LEU A 15 1.41 -12.76 12.09
N GLN A 16 0.86 -13.95 11.78
CA GLN A 16 -0.56 -14.10 11.42
C GLN A 16 -1.51 -13.77 12.58
N GLU A 17 -1.01 -13.74 13.82
CA GLU A 17 -1.81 -13.35 15.00
C GLU A 17 -1.99 -11.83 15.12
N ILE A 18 -1.23 -11.03 14.36
CA ILE A 18 -1.36 -9.57 14.37
C ILE A 18 -2.68 -9.18 13.70
N ASN A 19 -3.49 -8.38 14.40
CA ASN A 19 -4.68 -7.78 13.81
C ASN A 19 -4.25 -6.84 12.66
N THR A 20 -4.44 -7.30 11.43
CA THR A 20 -3.88 -6.69 10.23
C THR A 20 -4.99 -6.22 9.32
N PHE A 21 -4.91 -4.95 8.94
CA PHE A 21 -5.72 -4.41 7.85
C PHE A 21 -4.89 -4.36 6.56
N ASP A 22 -5.30 -5.15 5.55
CA ASP A 22 -4.66 -5.18 4.22
C ASP A 22 -5.48 -4.35 3.22
N MET A 23 -5.05 -3.11 2.97
CA MET A 23 -5.68 -2.20 2.00
C MET A 23 -5.79 -2.79 0.60
N LEU A 24 -4.80 -3.59 0.15
CA LEU A 24 -4.84 -4.18 -1.18
C LEU A 24 -5.93 -5.25 -1.28
N VAL A 25 -6.13 -6.04 -0.22
CA VAL A 25 -7.21 -7.02 -0.13
C VAL A 25 -8.57 -6.31 -0.12
N ASP A 26 -8.72 -5.26 0.67
CA ASP A 26 -9.96 -4.50 0.76
C ASP A 26 -10.33 -3.82 -0.56
N VAL A 27 -9.40 -3.08 -1.18
CA VAL A 27 -9.60 -2.46 -2.49
C VAL A 27 -9.92 -3.50 -3.57
N LYS A 28 -9.24 -4.65 -3.56
CA LYS A 28 -9.54 -5.74 -4.50
C LYS A 28 -10.95 -6.29 -4.31
N LYS A 29 -11.41 -6.43 -3.06
CA LYS A 29 -12.76 -6.91 -2.73
C LYS A 29 -13.83 -5.93 -3.25
N LEU A 30 -13.61 -4.63 -3.10
CA LEU A 30 -14.55 -3.60 -3.55
C LEU A 30 -14.59 -3.46 -5.08
N LEU A 31 -13.43 -3.53 -5.75
CA LEU A 31 -13.32 -3.29 -7.19
C LEU A 31 -13.36 -4.56 -8.07
N ASN A 32 -13.19 -5.74 -7.49
CA ASN A 32 -12.93 -7.01 -8.19
C ASN A 32 -11.64 -7.03 -9.04
N PHE A 33 -10.76 -6.05 -8.88
CA PHE A 33 -9.41 -6.03 -9.46
C PHE A 33 -8.45 -5.27 -8.56
N ARG A 34 -7.15 -5.49 -8.77
CA ARG A 34 -6.09 -4.84 -7.98
C ARG A 34 -5.72 -3.48 -8.56
N LEU A 35 -5.42 -2.54 -7.69
CA LEU A 35 -4.72 -1.30 -8.00
C LEU A 35 -3.37 -1.30 -7.26
N SER A 36 -2.34 -0.72 -7.86
CA SER A 36 -1.05 -0.58 -7.17
C SER A 36 -1.12 0.55 -6.14
N LEU A 37 -0.26 0.47 -5.11
CA LEU A 37 -0.09 1.54 -4.12
C LEU A 37 0.19 2.88 -4.83
N ASN A 38 1.12 2.88 -5.79
CA ASN A 38 1.46 4.08 -6.56
C ASN A 38 0.26 4.68 -7.31
N HIS A 39 -0.63 3.85 -7.86
CA HIS A 39 -1.83 4.32 -8.55
C HIS A 39 -2.77 5.05 -7.58
N LEU A 40 -3.07 4.43 -6.43
CA LEU A 40 -3.92 5.04 -5.41
C LEU A 40 -3.28 6.31 -4.83
N ALA A 41 -1.98 6.28 -4.54
CA ALA A 41 -1.24 7.42 -4.02
C ALA A 41 -1.23 8.61 -5.00
N GLN A 42 -1.01 8.34 -6.29
CA GLN A 42 -1.04 9.37 -7.32
C GLN A 42 -2.41 10.04 -7.42
N HIS A 43 -3.48 9.26 -7.40
CA HIS A 43 -4.83 9.79 -7.60
C HIS A 43 -5.48 10.34 -6.33
N THR A 44 -5.08 9.86 -5.15
CA THR A 44 -5.65 10.27 -3.86
C THR A 44 -4.85 11.39 -3.21
N LEU A 45 -3.52 11.27 -3.19
CA LEU A 45 -2.62 12.16 -2.45
C LEU A 45 -1.86 13.13 -3.37
N ASN A 46 -2.07 13.05 -4.69
CA ASN A 46 -1.23 13.74 -5.69
C ASN A 46 0.27 13.40 -5.54
N ALA A 47 0.57 12.20 -5.03
CA ALA A 47 1.94 11.75 -4.86
C ALA A 47 2.64 11.62 -6.22
N LYS A 48 3.92 11.99 -6.28
CA LYS A 48 4.75 11.71 -7.46
C LYS A 48 4.99 10.21 -7.56
N LYS A 49 5.13 9.72 -8.78
CA LYS A 49 5.39 8.31 -9.06
C LYS A 49 6.63 7.84 -8.28
N SER A 50 6.43 6.88 -7.36
CA SER A 50 7.54 6.21 -6.68
C SER A 50 8.23 5.25 -7.66
N ALA A 51 9.48 4.91 -7.37
CA ALA A 51 10.25 4.03 -8.23
C ALA A 51 9.59 2.63 -8.29
N ASP A 52 9.62 1.96 -9.44
CA ASP A 52 9.04 0.62 -9.57
C ASP A 52 9.83 -0.37 -8.70
N GLY A 53 9.17 -1.24 -7.93
CA GLY A 53 9.82 -2.27 -7.11
C GLY A 53 10.86 -3.10 -7.88
N LEU A 54 10.71 -3.27 -9.20
CA LEU A 54 11.71 -3.93 -10.06
C LEU A 54 13.08 -3.22 -10.09
N ILE A 55 13.13 -1.90 -9.88
CA ILE A 55 14.38 -1.14 -9.84
C ILE A 55 15.18 -1.42 -8.58
N SER A 56 14.51 -1.78 -7.48
CA SER A 56 15.17 -2.06 -6.20
C SER A 56 16.09 -3.27 -6.30
N LEU A 57 15.70 -4.29 -7.08
CA LEU A 57 16.53 -5.46 -7.38
C LEU A 57 17.81 -5.08 -8.15
N GLN A 58 17.71 -4.13 -9.08
CA GLN A 58 18.88 -3.63 -9.80
C GLN A 58 19.81 -2.85 -8.87
N TRP A 59 19.26 -1.95 -8.05
CA TRP A 59 20.06 -1.21 -7.06
C TRP A 59 20.75 -2.13 -6.07
N TYR A 60 20.10 -3.24 -5.68
CA TYR A 60 20.72 -4.23 -4.80
C TYR A 60 21.95 -4.87 -5.45
N LYS A 61 21.82 -5.32 -6.72
CA LYS A 61 22.95 -5.86 -7.50
C LYS A 61 24.08 -4.85 -7.69
N GLU A 62 23.75 -3.56 -7.78
CA GLU A 62 24.70 -2.46 -7.93
C GLU A 62 25.25 -1.93 -6.60
N GLY A 63 24.86 -2.49 -5.45
CA GLY A 63 25.29 -2.02 -4.12
C GLY A 63 24.73 -0.65 -3.73
N LYS A 64 23.69 -0.15 -4.41
CA LYS A 64 23.06 1.15 -4.16
C LYS A 64 22.03 1.09 -3.04
N ILE A 65 22.47 0.65 -1.85
CA ILE A 65 21.60 0.38 -0.70
C ILE A 65 20.83 1.62 -0.24
N ASP A 66 21.44 2.81 -0.27
CA ASP A 66 20.77 4.05 0.13
C ASP A 66 19.51 4.35 -0.69
N LYS A 67 19.51 3.99 -1.98
CA LYS A 67 18.34 4.16 -2.85
C LYS A 67 17.21 3.21 -2.46
N ILE A 68 17.56 1.98 -2.08
CA ILE A 68 16.58 0.99 -1.59
C ILE A 68 15.97 1.49 -0.29
N ILE A 69 16.80 1.94 0.67
CA ILE A 69 16.32 2.49 1.95
C ILE A 69 15.39 3.67 1.72
N HIS A 70 15.79 4.61 0.86
CA HIS A 70 14.97 5.77 0.53
C HIS A 70 13.62 5.35 -0.06
N TYR A 71 13.63 4.47 -1.06
CA TYR A 71 12.43 3.95 -1.69
C TYR A 71 11.51 3.22 -0.70
N CYS A 72 12.05 2.34 0.15
CA CYS A 72 11.25 1.64 1.17
C CYS A 72 10.61 2.60 2.18
N LYS A 73 11.32 3.66 2.60
CA LYS A 73 10.77 4.68 3.49
C LYS A 73 9.62 5.44 2.84
N GLN A 74 9.76 5.81 1.57
CA GLN A 74 8.69 6.46 0.81
C GLN A 74 7.44 5.58 0.69
N ASP A 75 7.61 4.28 0.42
CA ASP A 75 6.47 3.35 0.35
C ASP A 75 5.75 3.23 1.70
N VAL A 76 6.47 3.23 2.83
CA VAL A 76 5.87 3.25 4.18
C VAL A 76 5.12 4.55 4.45
N GLU A 77 5.71 5.70 4.12
CA GLU A 77 5.08 7.02 4.28
C GLU A 77 3.79 7.13 3.46
N ILE A 78 3.84 6.73 2.18
CA ILE A 78 2.69 6.74 1.29
C ILE A 78 1.60 5.78 1.76
N THR A 79 1.97 4.58 2.22
CA THR A 79 1.00 3.60 2.75
C THR A 79 0.25 4.17 3.96
N ARG A 80 0.98 4.80 4.91
CA ARG A 80 0.37 5.47 6.07
C ARG A 80 -0.57 6.59 5.63
N ASP A 81 -0.09 7.49 4.78
CA ASP A 81 -0.84 8.68 4.40
C ASP A 81 -2.09 8.31 3.59
N LEU A 82 -2.03 7.26 2.78
CA LEU A 82 -3.17 6.74 2.04
C LEU A 82 -4.21 6.16 3.00
N TYR A 83 -3.79 5.33 3.96
CA TYR A 83 -4.68 4.78 4.99
C TYR A 83 -5.39 5.89 5.76
N LEU A 84 -4.63 6.87 6.27
CA LEU A 84 -5.19 8.00 7.03
C LEU A 84 -6.18 8.82 6.19
N TYR A 85 -5.90 9.01 4.90
CA TYR A 85 -6.84 9.67 4.00
C TYR A 85 -8.17 8.91 3.93
N GLY A 86 -8.12 7.60 3.67
CA GLY A 86 -9.33 6.78 3.56
C GLY A 86 -10.11 6.67 4.88
N GLU A 87 -9.40 6.58 6.02
CA GLU A 87 -10.03 6.61 7.35
C GLU A 87 -10.75 7.94 7.61
N GLN A 88 -10.10 9.07 7.29
CA GLN A 88 -10.64 10.41 7.55
C GLN A 88 -11.78 10.79 6.60
N HIS A 89 -11.68 10.40 5.32
CA HIS A 89 -12.59 10.87 4.27
C HIS A 89 -13.65 9.82 3.86
N GLY A 90 -13.43 8.54 4.18
CA GLY A 90 -14.32 7.44 3.77
C GLY A 90 -14.21 7.08 2.29
N TYR A 91 -13.18 7.55 1.60
CA TYR A 91 -12.93 7.20 0.20
C TYR A 91 -11.46 7.32 -0.20
N VAL A 92 -11.11 6.69 -1.31
CA VAL A 92 -9.86 6.92 -2.05
C VAL A 92 -10.14 7.14 -3.53
N ASN A 93 -9.24 7.82 -4.23
CA ASN A 93 -9.40 8.13 -5.65
C ASN A 93 -8.58 7.17 -6.51
N TYR A 94 -9.11 6.83 -7.68
CA TYR A 94 -8.41 6.06 -8.69
C TYR A 94 -8.83 6.46 -10.09
N GLN A 95 -8.02 6.13 -11.09
CA GLN A 95 -8.41 6.25 -12.49
C GLN A 95 -8.91 4.91 -13.04
N SER A 96 -10.01 4.94 -13.78
CA SER A 96 -10.57 3.78 -14.47
C SER A 96 -9.72 3.38 -15.69
N ARG A 97 -9.99 2.21 -16.27
CA ARG A 97 -9.36 1.77 -17.53
C ARG A 97 -9.59 2.72 -18.71
N SER A 98 -10.65 3.51 -18.69
CA SER A 98 -10.95 4.51 -19.72
C SER A 98 -10.37 5.90 -19.41
N GLY A 99 -9.53 6.02 -18.38
CA GLY A 99 -8.88 7.28 -18.02
C GLY A 99 -9.75 8.22 -17.18
N LYS A 100 -10.96 7.82 -16.80
CA LYS A 100 -11.85 8.66 -15.99
C LYS A 100 -11.44 8.62 -14.51
N PRO A 101 -11.32 9.77 -13.82
CA PRO A 101 -11.16 9.78 -12.38
C PRO A 101 -12.45 9.28 -11.72
N LEU A 102 -12.31 8.40 -10.75
CA LEU A 102 -13.38 7.79 -9.98
C LEU A 102 -13.00 7.77 -8.50
N GLN A 103 -14.02 7.72 -7.66
CA GLN A 103 -13.90 7.59 -6.22
C GLN A 103 -14.34 6.18 -5.82
N LEU A 104 -13.56 5.54 -4.95
CA LEU A 104 -13.89 4.30 -4.30
C LEU A 104 -14.25 4.61 -2.85
N GLU A 105 -15.49 4.38 -2.46
CA GLU A 105 -15.89 4.44 -1.05
C GLU A 105 -15.21 3.32 -0.27
N VAL A 106 -14.68 3.65 0.90
CA VAL A 106 -13.97 2.71 1.78
C VAL A 106 -14.40 2.91 3.23
N ASP A 107 -14.30 1.84 4.02
CA ASP A 107 -14.58 1.88 5.45
C ASP A 107 -13.34 1.49 6.25
N TRP A 108 -12.36 2.39 6.30
CA TRP A 108 -11.06 2.15 6.93
C TRP A 108 -11.00 2.65 8.38
N LYS A 109 -12.15 2.81 9.03
CA LYS A 109 -12.20 3.30 10.41
C LYS A 109 -11.61 2.28 11.35
N THR A 110 -10.64 2.71 12.16
CA THR A 110 -10.01 1.83 13.16
C THR A 110 -11.03 1.17 14.11
N ALA A 111 -12.12 1.86 14.42
CA ALA A 111 -13.21 1.33 15.25
C ALA A 111 -13.93 0.10 14.65
N ASN A 112 -13.85 -0.10 13.33
CA ASN A 112 -14.48 -1.21 12.63
C ASN A 112 -13.56 -2.45 12.56
N PHE A 113 -12.32 -2.36 13.05
CA PHE A 113 -11.35 -3.46 13.10
C PHE A 113 -11.30 -4.17 14.46
N THR A 114 -12.40 -4.16 15.22
CA THR A 114 -12.52 -4.97 16.44
C THR A 114 -12.56 -6.46 16.09
N SER A 115 -11.68 -7.21 16.75
CA SER A 115 -11.61 -8.69 16.74
C SER A 115 -12.85 -9.34 17.35
#